data_AF-A0A2E7RYS7-F1
#
_entry.id   AF-A0A2E7RYS7-F1
#
_cell.length_a   1.000
_cell.length_b   1.000
_cell.length_c   1.000
_cell.angle_alpha   90.00
_cell.angle_beta   90.00
_cell.angle_gamma   90.00
#
_symmetry.space_group_name_H-M   'P 1'
#
loop_
_entity.id
_entity.type
_entity.pdbx_description
1 polymer ?
#
loop_
_entity_poly.entity_id
_entity_poly.type
_entity_poly.pdbx_seq_one_letter_code
_entity_poly.pdbx_strand_id
1 'polypeptide(L)'
;MVLNNGAHDSVGGIATAGLSIDIPGITAACGFRRVACAHSSEEIIHALDELAQNTIGPSLLEIRVDPGARNDLGRPKTSPRANKQVFMCQFA
;
A
#
# COMPACT_ATOMS: atom_id res chain seq x y z
N MET A 1 -1.23 -6.40 0.36
CA MET A 1 -1.97 -5.13 0.57
C MET A 1 -1.75 -4.25 -0.64
N VAL A 2 -2.77 -3.48 -1.03
CA VAL A 2 -2.72 -2.49 -2.11
C VAL A 2 -3.19 -1.16 -1.54
N LEU A 3 -2.36 -0.12 -1.65
CA LEU A 3 -2.79 1.26 -1.40
C LEU A 3 -3.19 1.86 -2.74
N ASN A 4 -4.50 1.98 -2.97
CA ASN A 4 -5.06 2.37 -4.25
C ASN A 4 -5.52 3.82 -4.21
N ASN A 5 -4.66 4.70 -4.71
CA ASN A 5 -4.94 6.12 -4.89
C ASN A 5 -5.46 6.46 -6.30
N GLY A 6 -5.55 5.48 -7.20
CA GLY A 6 -5.89 5.70 -8.59
C GLY A 6 -4.89 6.54 -9.39
N ALA A 7 -3.66 6.74 -8.91
CA ALA A 7 -2.68 7.62 -9.55
C ALA A 7 -1.24 7.13 -9.44
N HIS A 8 -0.45 7.35 -10.49
CA HIS A 8 1.00 7.15 -10.48
C HIS A 8 1.67 8.44 -9.99
N ASP A 9 1.63 8.67 -8.68
CA ASP A 9 2.07 9.93 -8.06
C ASP A 9 3.54 10.27 -8.32
N SER A 10 4.41 9.27 -8.44
CA SER A 10 5.85 9.48 -8.66
C SER A 10 6.21 10.08 -10.03
N VAL A 11 5.31 10.04 -11.01
CA VAL A 11 5.53 10.62 -12.35
C VAL A 11 4.61 11.82 -12.64
N GLY A 12 4.04 12.41 -11.59
CA GLY A 12 3.18 13.60 -11.70
C GLY A 12 1.69 13.31 -11.58
N GLY A 13 1.30 12.22 -10.90
CA GLY A 13 -0.10 11.96 -10.55
C GLY A 13 -0.97 11.53 -11.73
N ILE A 14 -0.39 10.83 -12.71
CA ILE A 14 -1.15 10.33 -13.87
C ILE A 14 -2.14 9.27 -13.41
N ALA A 15 -3.42 9.43 -13.77
CA ALA A 15 -4.47 8.48 -13.40
C ALA A 15 -4.14 7.05 -13.86
N THR A 16 -4.39 6.09 -12.98
CA THR A 16 -4.25 4.66 -13.26
C THR A 16 -5.63 4.02 -13.38
N ALA A 17 -5.68 2.82 -13.99
CA ALA A 17 -6.90 2.01 -14.01
C ALA A 17 -7.25 1.42 -12.63
N GLY A 18 -6.46 1.68 -11.57
CA GLY A 18 -6.61 1.05 -10.26
C GLY A 18 -8.00 1.21 -9.65
N LEU A 19 -8.65 2.37 -9.82
CA LEU A 19 -10.02 2.62 -9.34
C LEU A 19 -11.10 2.19 -10.34
N SER A 20 -10.72 1.78 -11.55
CA SER A 20 -11.63 1.36 -12.62
C SER A 20 -11.72 -0.16 -12.77
N ILE A 21 -10.95 -0.92 -11.99
CA ILE A 21 -10.93 -2.38 -12.01
C ILE A 21 -11.30 -2.94 -10.63
N ASP A 22 -11.92 -4.12 -10.63
CA ASP A 22 -12.24 -4.85 -9.40
C ASP A 22 -11.02 -5.65 -8.92
N ILE A 23 -10.04 -4.95 -8.32
CA ILE A 23 -8.84 -5.58 -7.73
C ILE A 23 -9.25 -6.69 -6.72
N PRO A 24 -10.23 -6.48 -5.83
CA PRO A 24 -10.72 -7.54 -4.95
C PRO A 24 -11.21 -8.77 -5.70
N GLY A 25 -12.11 -8.60 -6.67
CA GLY A 25 -12.66 -9.71 -7.46
C GLY A 25 -11.60 -10.47 -8.26
N ILE A 26 -10.67 -9.76 -8.89
CA ILE A 26 -9.52 -10.37 -9.60
C ILE A 26 -8.69 -11.22 -8.63
N THR A 27 -8.40 -10.67 -7.45
CA THR A 27 -7.59 -11.34 -6.44
C THR A 27 -8.27 -12.59 -5.89
N ALA A 28 -9.58 -12.53 -5.66
CA ALA A 28 -10.38 -13.68 -5.26
C ALA A 28 -10.37 -14.77 -6.36
N ALA A 29 -10.51 -14.38 -7.63
CA ALA A 29 -10.44 -15.31 -8.76
C ALA A 29 -9.06 -15.98 -8.91
N CYS A 30 -7.99 -15.33 -8.44
CA CYS A 30 -6.65 -15.91 -8.36
C CYS A 30 -6.45 -16.90 -7.19
N GLY A 31 -7.49 -17.19 -6.40
CA GLY A 31 -7.43 -18.18 -5.31
C GLY A 31 -6.98 -17.61 -3.96
N PHE A 32 -7.03 -16.28 -3.79
CA PHE A 32 -6.77 -15.69 -2.48
C PHE A 32 -7.87 -16.09 -1.50
N ARG A 33 -7.44 -16.50 -0.31
CA ARG A 33 -8.30 -17.03 0.75
C ARG A 33 -9.10 -15.94 1.42
N ARG A 34 -8.54 -14.73 1.52
CA ARG A 34 -9.23 -13.55 2.00
C ARG A 34 -8.93 -12.32 1.16
N VAL A 35 -9.98 -11.58 0.91
CA VAL A 35 -9.92 -10.33 0.15
C VAL A 35 -10.85 -9.34 0.85
N ALA A 36 -10.32 -8.16 1.15
CA ALA A 36 -11.06 -7.07 1.76
C ALA A 36 -10.74 -5.76 1.04
N CYS A 37 -11.68 -4.82 1.12
CA CYS A 37 -11.53 -3.44 0.66
C CYS A 37 -11.90 -2.51 1.82
N ALA A 38 -11.14 -1.44 2.02
CA ALA A 38 -11.38 -0.46 3.07
C ALA A 38 -11.26 0.98 2.53
N HIS A 39 -12.13 1.86 3.02
CA HIS A 39 -12.24 3.27 2.64
C HIS A 39 -12.15 4.23 3.84
N SER A 40 -12.17 3.69 5.06
CA SER A 40 -12.12 4.45 6.31
C SER A 40 -11.10 3.86 7.28
N SER A 41 -10.63 4.68 8.23
CA SER A 41 -9.70 4.22 9.27
C SER A 41 -10.27 3.06 10.08
N GLU A 42 -11.57 3.10 10.35
CA GLU A 42 -12.30 2.06 11.08
C GLU A 42 -12.34 0.75 10.29
N GLU A 43 -12.64 0.81 8.98
CA GLU A 43 -12.61 -0.36 8.10
C GLU A 43 -11.19 -0.94 7.97
N ILE A 44 -10.17 -0.08 7.91
CA ILE A 44 -8.77 -0.52 7.87
C ILE A 44 -8.41 -1.30 9.14
N ILE A 45 -8.73 -0.75 10.32
CA ILE A 45 -8.44 -1.42 11.60
C ILE A 45 -9.17 -2.77 11.65
N HIS A 46 -10.47 -2.79 11.35
CA HIS A 46 -11.24 -4.01 11.36
C HIS A 46 -10.70 -5.07 10.37
N ALA A 47 -10.36 -4.68 9.15
CA ALA A 47 -9.82 -5.59 8.15
C ALA A 47 -8.42 -6.11 8.54
N LEU A 48 -7.58 -5.27 9.15
CA LEU A 48 -6.28 -5.70 9.68
C LEU A 48 -6.43 -6.69 10.82
N ASP A 49 -7.38 -6.47 11.74
CA ASP A 49 -7.69 -7.40 12.83
C ASP A 49 -8.20 -8.74 12.28
N GLU A 50 -9.09 -8.73 11.30
CA GLU A 50 -9.58 -9.96 10.64
C GLU A 50 -8.43 -10.73 9.96
N LEU A 51 -7.53 -10.02 9.28
CA LEU A 51 -6.36 -10.63 8.63
C LEU A 51 -5.37 -11.20 9.66
N ALA A 52 -5.15 -10.50 10.77
CA ALA A 52 -4.27 -10.91 11.85
C ALA A 52 -4.80 -12.15 12.60
N GLN A 53 -6.12 -12.34 12.65
CA GLN A 53 -6.77 -13.46 13.33
C GLN A 53 -6.69 -14.79 12.57
N ASN A 54 -5.48 -15.18 12.16
CA ASN A 54 -5.15 -16.54 11.74
C ASN A 54 -5.70 -16.91 10.35
N THR A 55 -5.48 -16.05 9.35
CA THR A 55 -5.74 -16.41 7.96
C THR A 55 -4.66 -17.35 7.41
N ILE A 56 -5.00 -18.64 7.28
CA ILE A 56 -4.17 -19.58 6.54
C ILE A 56 -4.38 -19.32 5.05
N GLY A 57 -3.31 -18.91 4.37
CA GLY A 57 -3.25 -18.73 2.92
C GLY A 57 -3.11 -17.26 2.48
N PRO A 58 -2.99 -17.01 1.16
CA PRO A 58 -2.76 -15.67 0.64
C PRO A 58 -3.98 -14.77 0.85
N SER A 59 -3.72 -13.55 1.31
CA SER A 59 -4.75 -12.56 1.62
C SER A 59 -4.42 -11.19 1.01
N LEU A 60 -5.46 -10.43 0.67
CA LEU A 60 -5.35 -9.08 0.13
C LEU A 60 -6.29 -8.12 0.88
N LEU A 61 -5.74 -6.97 1.26
CA LEU A 61 -6.49 -5.79 1.65
C LEU A 61 -6.18 -4.70 0.63
N GLU A 62 -7.20 -4.24 -0.09
CA GLU A 62 -7.18 -2.98 -0.83
C GLU A 62 -7.60 -1.85 0.12
N ILE A 63 -6.79 -0.79 0.19
CA ILE A 63 -7.13 0.42 0.92
C ILE A 63 -7.20 1.55 -0.10
N ARG A 64 -8.37 2.17 -0.24
CA ARG A 64 -8.51 3.33 -1.12
C ARG A 64 -8.10 4.59 -0.37
N VAL A 65 -7.22 5.37 -0.99
CA VAL A 65 -6.67 6.59 -0.40
C VAL A 65 -6.77 7.72 -1.41
N ASP A 66 -6.69 8.96 -0.94
CA ASP A 66 -6.63 10.10 -1.85
C ASP A 66 -5.28 10.15 -2.59
N PRO A 67 -5.26 10.58 -3.86
CA PRO A 67 -4.03 10.80 -4.60
C PRO A 67 -3.23 11.98 -4.06
N GLY A 68 -1.93 11.94 -4.32
CA GLY A 68 -0.99 12.97 -3.91
C GLY A 68 -0.13 12.56 -2.71
N ALA A 69 0.77 13.46 -2.34
CA ALA A 69 1.69 13.28 -1.24
C ALA A 69 1.58 14.48 -0.28
N ARG A 70 2.04 14.29 0.95
CA ARG A 70 2.11 15.40 1.90
C ARG A 70 3.03 16.50 1.36
N ASN A 71 2.67 17.76 1.57
CA ASN A 71 3.47 18.90 1.13
C ASN A 71 4.86 18.98 1.82
N ASP A 72 5.02 18.34 2.97
CA ASP A 72 6.26 18.26 3.73
C ASP A 72 7.09 17.00 3.41
N LEU A 73 6.67 16.19 2.43
CA LEU A 73 7.40 15.02 1.92
C LEU A 73 8.59 15.47 1.05
N GLY A 74 9.44 16.34 1.61
CA GLY A 74 10.62 16.85 0.94
C GLY A 74 11.66 15.75 0.70
N ARG A 75 12.70 16.06 -0.09
CA ARG A 75 13.82 15.14 -0.26
C ARG A 75 14.42 14.78 1.10
N PRO A 76 14.93 13.54 1.27
CA PRO A 76 15.71 13.19 2.44
C PRO A 76 16.76 14.26 2.69
N LYS A 77 16.78 14.82 3.91
CA LYS A 77 17.78 15.82 4.31
C LYS A 77 19.18 15.20 4.44
N THR A 78 19.25 13.86 4.49
CA THR A 78 20.50 13.10 4.52
C THR A 78 21.12 13.02 3.13
N SER A 79 22.44 13.21 3.07
CA SER A 79 23.16 13.03 1.82
C SER A 79 23.18 11.55 1.40
N PRO A 80 23.28 11.25 0.10
CA PRO A 80 23.44 9.87 -0.38
C PRO A 80 24.62 9.13 0.30
N ARG A 81 25.71 9.85 0.62
CA ARG A 81 26.86 9.30 1.33
C ARG A 81 26.50 8.85 2.75
N ALA A 82 25.75 9.66 3.49
CA ALA A 82 25.31 9.31 4.85
C ALA A 82 24.34 8.12 4.82
N ASN A 83 23.37 8.11 3.89
CA ASN A 83 22.46 6.98 3.73
C ASN A 83 23.21 5.68 3.40
N LYS A 84 24.25 5.72 2.56
CA LYS A 84 25.10 4.56 2.27
C LYS A 84 25.75 4.01 3.53
N GLN A 85 26.34 4.89 4.35
CA GLN A 85 27.01 4.45 5.59
C GLN A 85 26.02 3.80 6.56
N VAL A 86 24.85 4.41 6.78
CA VAL A 86 23.80 3.86 7.64
C VAL A 86 23.34 2.49 7.15
N PHE A 87 23.09 2.35 5.85
CA PHE A 87 22.68 1.07 5.26
C PHE A 87 23.75 -0.01 5.47
N MET A 88 25.02 0.28 5.22
CA MET A 88 26.10 -0.73 5.38
C MET A 88 26.32 -1.14 6.83
N CYS A 89 26.11 -0.24 7.80
CA CYS A 89 26.20 -0.57 9.22
C CYS A 89 25.02 -1.41 9.73
N GLN A 90 23.88 -1.44 9.05
CA GLN A 90 22.73 -2.28 9.44
C GLN A 90 22.95 -3.78 9.14
N PHE A 91 23.97 -4.13 8.34
CA PHE A 91 24.28 -5.51 7.96
C PHE A 91 25.69 -5.96 8.41
N ALA A 92 26.34 -5.18 9.27
CA ALA A 92 27.62 -5.50 9.90
C ALA A 92 27.38 -5.95 11.35
#